data_AF-A0A970CDE1-F1
#
_entry.id   AF-A0A970CDE1-F1
#
_cell.length_a   1.000
_cell.length_b   1.000
_cell.length_c   1.000
_cell.angle_alpha   90.00
_cell.angle_beta   90.00
_cell.angle_gamma   90.00
#
_symmetry.space_group_name_H-M   'P 1'
#
loop_
_entity.id
_entity.type
_entity.pdbx_description
1 polymer ?
#
loop_
_entity_poly.entity_id
_entity_poly.type
_entity_poly.pdbx_seq_one_letter_code
_entity_poly.pdbx_strand_id
1 'polypeptide(L)'
;VKKIAKSRGIEVGVFEEGYLRPDYVTLENSGVNGHSSLPSTPIFYLNRRMPDAQPTLPVGNTFWHAALWATLYYVACSLLHPWFRHYRHHRPCTLKEAIPWLRSAWRKKYYAVKESRLQEELTSRLSHKYFLVPLQVHNDSQICVHSPYAKVEDFIRSVVKSFARYAPKETVLVFKHHPMDRGYYDYSRLMEELRHSSKLKDRLWYVHDLHLPTLLKHARGVVLVNSTVGMSALHHRIPTKVLGTAIYDMQGLTFRGSLETFWRQARHYPVDGELYECFRRYLIAHTQINGSFYKRLDVTSSHTGLRWKKSQEIRSAEPETRDGLESVQNSCQALDLLT
;
A
#
# COMPACT_ATOMS: atom_id res chain seq x y z
N VAL A 1 -22.64 -7.46 5.38
CA VAL A 1 -22.79 -6.01 5.65
C VAL A 1 -23.14 -5.23 4.39
N LYS A 2 -22.24 -5.07 3.40
CA LYS A 2 -22.50 -4.23 2.19
C LYS A 2 -23.81 -4.52 1.45
N LYS A 3 -24.10 -5.80 1.14
CA LYS A 3 -25.37 -6.20 0.47
C LYS A 3 -26.60 -5.77 1.27
N ILE A 4 -26.58 -5.95 2.59
CA ILE A 4 -27.70 -5.62 3.48
C ILE A 4 -27.86 -4.09 3.57
N ALA A 5 -26.77 -3.35 3.74
CA ALA A 5 -26.80 -1.89 3.79
C ALA A 5 -27.37 -1.29 2.50
N LYS A 6 -26.90 -1.77 1.34
CA LYS A 6 -27.41 -1.37 0.02
C LYS A 6 -28.92 -1.63 -0.12
N SER A 7 -29.39 -2.81 0.30
CA SER A 7 -30.83 -3.15 0.24
C SER A 7 -31.72 -2.27 1.12
N ARG A 8 -31.13 -1.54 2.09
CA ARG A 8 -31.83 -0.67 3.03
C ARG A 8 -31.55 0.82 2.80
N GLY A 9 -30.86 1.18 1.71
CA GLY A 9 -30.48 2.58 1.44
C GLY A 9 -29.53 3.19 2.48
N ILE A 10 -28.77 2.35 3.20
CA ILE A 10 -27.83 2.80 4.24
C ILE A 10 -26.45 3.02 3.59
N GLU A 11 -25.91 4.23 3.74
CA GLU A 11 -24.55 4.57 3.34
C GLU A 11 -23.53 3.89 4.26
N VAL A 12 -22.46 3.36 3.68
CA VAL A 12 -21.40 2.65 4.42
C VAL A 12 -20.07 3.37 4.19
N GLY A 13 -19.53 3.97 5.25
CA GLY A 13 -18.15 4.45 5.28
C GLY A 13 -17.19 3.35 5.74
N VAL A 14 -16.07 3.21 5.06
CA VAL A 14 -15.01 2.25 5.42
C VAL A 14 -13.75 3.02 5.77
N PHE A 15 -13.29 2.84 7.00
CA PHE A 15 -12.02 3.38 7.48
C PHE A 15 -10.88 2.38 7.25
N GLU A 16 -9.72 2.90 6.84
CA GLU A 16 -8.47 2.16 6.71
C GLU A 16 -7.30 3.09 7.08
N GLU A 17 -6.10 2.54 7.28
CA GLU A 17 -4.89 3.35 7.28
C GLU A 17 -4.81 4.19 5.97
N GLY A 18 -4.12 5.33 6.04
CA GLY A 18 -4.03 6.24 4.89
C GLY A 18 -3.37 5.59 3.68
N TYR A 19 -3.90 5.86 2.48
CA TYR A 19 -3.17 5.61 1.24
C TYR A 19 -1.89 6.45 1.17
N LEU A 20 -1.90 7.60 1.83
CA LEU A 20 -0.77 8.50 1.99
C LEU A 20 -0.29 8.46 3.43
N ARG A 21 0.64 7.55 3.73
CA ARG A 21 1.18 7.38 5.09
C ARG A 21 2.33 8.37 5.35
N PRO A 22 2.56 8.77 6.61
CA PRO A 22 1.89 8.31 7.84
C PRO A 22 0.74 9.20 8.32
N ASP A 23 0.48 10.33 7.66
CA ASP A 23 -0.28 11.44 8.23
C ASP A 23 -1.77 11.44 7.87
N TYR A 24 -2.27 10.37 7.24
CA TYR A 24 -3.65 10.27 6.84
C TYR A 24 -4.31 8.97 7.28
N VAL A 25 -5.62 9.06 7.44
CA VAL A 25 -6.57 7.96 7.55
C VAL A 25 -7.43 7.99 6.29
N THR A 26 -7.70 6.82 5.70
CA THR A 26 -8.60 6.72 4.56
C THR A 26 -10.03 6.54 5.05
N LEU A 27 -10.97 7.30 4.49
CA LEU A 27 -12.40 7.08 4.58
C LEU A 27 -12.96 7.06 3.16
N GLU A 28 -13.54 5.93 2.76
CA GLU A 28 -14.24 5.81 1.48
C GLU A 28 -15.63 5.24 1.63
N ASN A 29 -16.48 5.61 0.68
CA ASN A 29 -17.83 5.07 0.59
C ASN A 29 -17.81 3.69 -0.06
N SER A 30 -18.54 2.75 0.55
CA SER A 30 -18.79 1.38 0.09
C SER A 30 -17.58 0.45 0.00
N GLY A 31 -16.33 0.92 -0.08
CA GLY A 31 -15.14 0.07 -0.14
C GLY A 31 -13.81 0.83 -0.24
N VAL A 32 -12.73 0.14 0.11
CA VAL A 32 -11.35 0.65 0.07
C VAL A 32 -10.46 -0.34 -0.72
N ASN A 33 -9.27 0.10 -1.12
CA ASN A 33 -8.26 -0.67 -1.85
C ASN A 33 -8.84 -1.28 -3.14
N GLY A 34 -8.74 -2.60 -3.33
CA GLY A 34 -9.31 -3.26 -4.52
C GLY A 34 -10.84 -3.22 -4.62
N HIS A 35 -11.52 -2.70 -3.60
CA HIS A 35 -12.96 -2.39 -3.62
C HIS A 35 -13.27 -0.89 -3.65
N SER A 36 -12.26 -0.03 -3.84
CA SER A 36 -12.44 1.41 -4.00
C SER A 36 -13.25 1.71 -5.27
N SER A 37 -14.00 2.82 -5.23
CA SER A 37 -14.75 3.35 -6.38
C SER A 37 -14.00 4.47 -7.12
N LEU A 38 -12.73 4.69 -6.75
CA LEU A 38 -11.87 5.67 -7.41
C LEU A 38 -11.70 5.34 -8.91
N PRO A 39 -11.79 6.34 -9.80
CA PRO A 39 -11.59 6.12 -11.22
C PRO A 39 -10.18 5.59 -11.52
N SER A 40 -10.07 4.61 -12.41
CA SER A 40 -8.78 4.01 -12.79
C SER A 40 -8.17 4.62 -14.07
N THR A 41 -8.79 5.66 -14.62
CA THR A 41 -8.39 6.27 -15.89
C THR A 41 -7.53 7.51 -15.66
N PRO A 42 -6.32 7.61 -16.26
CA PRO A 42 -5.45 8.76 -16.09
C PRO A 42 -6.09 10.10 -16.49
N ILE A 43 -6.85 10.09 -17.58
CA ILE A 43 -7.50 11.28 -18.13
C ILE A 43 -8.47 11.94 -17.14
N PHE A 44 -9.11 11.15 -16.27
CA PHE A 44 -9.99 11.66 -15.23
C PHE A 44 -9.24 12.61 -14.27
N TYR A 45 -8.02 12.24 -13.89
CA TYR A 45 -7.20 13.03 -12.96
C TYR A 45 -6.55 14.22 -13.66
N LEU A 46 -6.09 14.06 -14.90
CA LEU A 46 -5.48 15.14 -15.68
C LEU A 46 -6.49 16.25 -16.01
N ASN A 47 -7.74 15.89 -16.30
CA ASN A 47 -8.79 16.87 -16.63
C ASN A 47 -9.39 17.57 -15.40
N ARG A 48 -9.04 17.14 -14.18
CA ARG A 48 -9.54 17.75 -12.94
C ARG A 48 -8.41 18.47 -12.23
N ARG A 49 -8.36 19.80 -12.43
CA ARG A 49 -7.51 20.66 -11.61
C ARG A 49 -8.06 20.72 -10.19
N MET A 50 -7.42 19.97 -9.30
CA MET A 50 -7.66 20.08 -7.87
C MET A 50 -6.91 21.30 -7.31
N PRO A 51 -7.51 22.07 -6.39
CA PRO A 51 -6.78 23.11 -5.67
C PRO A 51 -5.59 22.49 -4.92
N ASP A 52 -4.59 23.32 -4.62
CA ASP A 52 -3.45 22.88 -3.84
C ASP A 52 -3.93 22.30 -2.50
N ALA A 53 -3.40 21.12 -2.17
CA ALA A 53 -3.74 20.47 -0.93
C ALA A 53 -3.30 21.36 0.24
N GLN A 54 -4.22 21.58 1.20
CA GLN A 54 -3.89 22.19 2.47
C GLN A 54 -2.65 21.50 3.09
N PRO A 55 -1.74 22.26 3.73
CA PRO A 55 -0.58 21.68 4.39
C PRO A 55 -0.99 20.56 5.35
N THR A 56 -0.37 19.39 5.17
CA THR A 56 -0.55 18.23 6.03
C THR A 56 0.01 18.53 7.42
N LEU A 57 -0.76 18.29 8.48
CA LEU A 57 -0.23 18.32 9.84
C LEU A 57 0.50 17.01 10.12
N PRO A 58 1.80 17.03 10.46
CA PRO A 58 2.56 15.81 10.71
C PRO A 58 2.08 15.16 12.02
N VAL A 59 1.67 13.90 11.94
CA VAL A 59 1.34 13.09 13.12
C VAL A 59 2.62 12.69 13.86
N GLY A 60 3.71 12.50 13.13
CA GLY A 60 4.99 12.03 13.66
C GLY A 60 4.99 10.53 13.95
N ASN A 61 5.85 10.08 14.86
CA ASN A 61 6.02 8.64 15.12
C ASN A 61 4.82 8.03 15.87
N THR A 62 3.99 7.28 15.15
CA THR A 62 2.81 6.59 15.68
C THR A 62 3.09 5.18 16.19
N PHE A 63 4.27 4.61 15.88
CA PHE A 63 4.56 3.20 16.16
C PHE A 63 4.44 2.85 17.65
N TRP A 64 5.00 3.67 18.53
CA TRP A 64 4.95 3.43 19.97
C TRP A 64 3.53 3.53 20.53
N HIS A 65 2.71 4.43 19.98
CA HIS A 65 1.31 4.53 20.36
C HIS A 65 0.54 3.29 19.90
N ALA A 66 0.74 2.85 18.66
CA ALA A 66 0.14 1.62 18.15
C ALA A 66 0.53 0.40 19.01
N ALA A 67 1.81 0.28 19.38
CA ALA A 67 2.31 -0.78 20.24
C ALA A 67 1.72 -0.73 21.65
N LEU A 68 1.60 0.46 22.25
CA LEU A 68 0.97 0.66 23.55
C LEU A 68 -0.51 0.25 23.52
N TRP A 69 -1.29 0.78 22.57
CA TRP A 69 -2.72 0.46 22.45
C TRP A 69 -2.96 -1.01 22.17
N ALA A 70 -2.16 -1.63 21.31
CA ALA A 70 -2.20 -3.07 21.10
C ALA A 70 -1.92 -3.82 22.40
N THR A 71 -0.86 -3.47 23.13
CA THR A 71 -0.50 -4.14 24.39
C THR A 71 -1.64 -4.05 25.41
N LEU A 72 -2.18 -2.85 25.64
CA LEU A 72 -3.30 -2.64 26.56
C LEU A 72 -4.53 -3.44 26.14
N TYR A 73 -4.84 -3.45 24.83
CA TYR A 73 -5.98 -4.20 24.30
C TYR A 73 -5.83 -5.72 24.51
N TYR A 74 -4.66 -6.30 24.22
CA TYR A 74 -4.43 -7.74 24.41
C TYR A 74 -4.39 -8.13 25.89
N VAL A 75 -3.84 -7.28 26.76
CA VAL A 75 -3.88 -7.49 28.22
C VAL A 75 -5.33 -7.48 28.71
N ALA A 76 -6.12 -6.46 28.33
CA ALA A 76 -7.53 -6.39 28.69
C ALA A 76 -8.32 -7.59 28.16
N CYS A 77 -8.13 -7.97 26.89
CA CYS A 77 -8.84 -9.11 26.32
C CYS A 77 -8.48 -10.43 27.01
N SER A 78 -7.21 -10.61 27.44
CA SER A 78 -6.80 -11.81 28.16
C SER A 78 -7.31 -11.83 29.60
N LEU A 79 -7.26 -10.71 30.32
CA LEU A 79 -7.73 -10.60 31.70
C LEU A 79 -9.26 -10.71 31.79
N LEU A 80 -9.97 -10.13 30.83
CA LEU A 80 -11.43 -10.12 30.80
C LEU A 80 -12.02 -11.38 30.14
N HIS A 81 -11.21 -12.28 29.57
CA HIS A 81 -11.68 -13.50 28.91
C HIS A 81 -12.65 -14.35 29.76
N PRO A 82 -12.44 -14.54 31.09
CA PRO A 82 -13.39 -15.27 31.93
C PRO A 82 -14.79 -14.65 32.00
N TRP A 83 -14.91 -13.32 31.87
CA TRP A 83 -16.19 -12.60 31.83
C TRP A 83 -16.81 -12.55 30.43
N PHE A 84 -16.00 -12.72 29.38
CA PHE A 84 -16.43 -12.68 27.98
C PHE A 84 -16.13 -13.98 27.23
N ARG A 85 -16.47 -15.14 27.81
CA ARG A 85 -16.11 -16.48 27.27
C ARG A 85 -16.64 -16.76 25.87
N HIS A 86 -17.73 -16.09 25.46
CA HIS A 86 -18.33 -16.24 24.13
C HIS A 86 -17.80 -15.24 23.09
N TYR A 87 -16.93 -14.30 23.49
CA TYR A 87 -16.38 -13.31 22.57
C TYR A 87 -15.46 -13.98 21.56
N ARG A 88 -15.83 -13.84 20.27
CA ARG A 88 -15.03 -14.33 19.14
C ARG A 88 -14.26 -13.16 18.56
N HIS A 89 -12.97 -13.11 18.86
CA HIS A 89 -12.07 -12.17 18.23
C HIS A 89 -11.55 -12.74 16.89
N HIS A 90 -11.30 -11.87 15.91
CA HIS A 90 -10.79 -12.25 14.59
C HIS A 90 -9.32 -12.74 14.61
N ARG A 91 -8.65 -12.61 15.76
CA ARG A 91 -7.29 -13.08 16.06
C ARG A 91 -7.24 -13.69 17.46
N PRO A 92 -6.32 -14.64 17.74
CA PRO A 92 -6.16 -15.19 19.08
C PRO A 92 -5.67 -14.13 20.07
N CYS A 93 -6.57 -13.57 20.88
CA CYS A 93 -6.25 -12.59 21.92
C CYS A 93 -5.70 -13.27 23.17
N THR A 94 -4.46 -13.77 23.09
CA THR A 94 -3.79 -14.42 24.21
C THR A 94 -2.48 -13.71 24.54
N LEU A 95 -2.03 -13.78 25.80
CA LEU A 95 -0.71 -13.25 26.19
C LEU A 95 0.45 -13.92 25.43
N LYS A 96 0.24 -15.08 24.81
CA LYS A 96 1.23 -15.75 23.95
C LYS A 96 1.61 -14.92 22.72
N GLU A 97 0.77 -13.98 22.30
CA GLU A 97 1.09 -13.02 21.23
C GLU A 97 2.30 -12.14 21.59
N ALA A 98 2.63 -11.97 22.88
CA ALA A 98 3.85 -11.27 23.30
C ALA A 98 5.13 -11.95 22.78
N ILE A 99 5.14 -13.27 22.59
CA ILE A 99 6.32 -14.04 22.18
C ILE A 99 6.81 -13.61 20.77
N PRO A 100 5.97 -13.61 19.72
CA PRO A 100 6.32 -13.01 18.43
C PRO A 100 6.88 -11.59 18.51
N TRP A 101 6.33 -10.73 19.36
CA TRP A 101 6.79 -9.35 19.51
C TRP A 101 8.16 -9.26 20.18
N LEU A 102 8.42 -10.06 21.22
CA LEU A 102 9.75 -10.17 21.83
C LEU A 102 10.77 -10.70 20.82
N ARG A 103 10.41 -11.73 20.04
CA ARG A 103 11.22 -12.25 18.93
C ARG A 103 11.49 -11.17 17.88
N SER A 104 10.49 -10.35 17.55
CA SER A 104 10.63 -9.21 16.64
C SER A 104 11.61 -8.16 17.18
N ALA A 105 11.53 -7.81 18.47
CA ALA A 105 12.44 -6.85 19.08
C ALA A 105 13.90 -7.36 19.07
N TRP A 106 14.12 -8.63 19.39
CA TRP A 106 15.44 -9.26 19.29
C TRP A 106 15.96 -9.29 17.85
N ARG A 107 15.15 -9.78 16.89
CA ARG A 107 15.51 -9.82 15.46
C ARG A 107 15.84 -8.43 14.91
N LYS A 108 15.13 -7.39 15.36
CA LYS A 108 15.41 -6.01 14.95
C LYS A 108 16.84 -5.59 15.31
N LYS A 109 17.29 -5.91 16.54
CA LYS A 109 18.67 -5.63 16.97
C LYS A 109 19.68 -6.50 16.21
N TYR A 110 19.37 -7.79 16.05
CA TYR A 110 20.21 -8.73 15.32
C TYR A 110 20.47 -8.29 13.86
N TYR A 111 19.41 -7.96 13.11
CA TYR A 111 19.53 -7.53 11.71
C TYR A 111 20.10 -6.12 11.57
N ALA A 112 19.87 -5.21 12.54
CA ALA A 112 20.54 -3.92 12.55
C ALA A 112 22.08 -4.05 12.55
N VAL A 113 22.62 -5.07 13.24
CA VAL A 113 24.06 -5.36 13.24
C VAL A 113 24.47 -6.14 11.98
N LYS A 114 23.79 -7.26 11.72
CA LYS A 114 24.11 -8.18 10.61
C LYS A 114 24.06 -7.52 9.23
N GLU A 115 23.10 -6.62 9.02
CA GLU A 115 22.81 -6.00 7.72
C GLU A 115 23.28 -4.54 7.67
N SER A 116 24.05 -4.08 8.66
CA SER A 116 24.48 -2.67 8.82
C SER A 116 25.12 -2.06 7.56
N ARG A 117 25.87 -2.85 6.79
CA ARG A 117 26.56 -2.42 5.56
C ARG A 117 25.73 -2.59 4.28
N LEU A 118 24.64 -3.37 4.33
CA LEU A 118 23.87 -3.69 3.11
C LEU A 118 23.15 -2.46 2.55
N GLN A 119 22.71 -1.55 3.41
CA GLN A 119 22.07 -0.33 2.94
C GLN A 119 23.05 0.53 2.12
N GLU A 120 24.27 0.70 2.62
CA GLU A 120 25.32 1.44 1.91
C GLU A 120 25.65 0.78 0.57
N GLU A 121 25.76 -0.55 0.55
CA GLU A 121 26.03 -1.30 -0.67
C GLU A 121 24.91 -1.15 -1.73
N LEU A 122 23.65 -1.16 -1.29
CA LEU A 122 22.48 -0.92 -2.15
C LEU A 122 22.40 0.52 -2.65
N THR A 123 22.82 1.51 -1.86
CA THR A 123 22.79 2.92 -2.25
C THR A 123 24.03 3.39 -3.00
N SER A 124 25.11 2.62 -2.99
CA SER A 124 26.37 2.93 -3.69
C SER A 124 26.58 1.99 -4.88
N ARG A 125 27.31 0.89 -4.69
CA ARG A 125 27.74 -0.08 -5.71
C ARG A 125 26.57 -0.61 -6.56
N LEU A 126 25.43 -0.88 -5.92
CA LEU A 126 24.25 -1.43 -6.55
C LEU A 126 23.17 -0.37 -6.87
N SER A 127 23.44 0.92 -6.66
CA SER A 127 22.50 1.99 -6.99
C SER A 127 22.00 1.87 -8.44
N HIS A 128 20.67 1.87 -8.61
CA HIS A 128 19.93 1.66 -9.87
C HIS A 128 20.24 0.33 -10.60
N LYS A 129 20.84 -0.65 -9.90
CA LYS A 129 21.15 -2.00 -10.40
C LYS A 129 20.35 -3.09 -9.70
N TYR A 130 19.38 -2.74 -8.85
CA TYR A 130 18.51 -3.73 -8.22
C TYR A 130 17.04 -3.41 -8.40
N PHE A 131 16.23 -4.47 -8.40
CA PHE A 131 14.78 -4.39 -8.27
C PHE A 131 14.39 -4.67 -6.82
N LEU A 132 13.51 -3.84 -6.28
CA LEU A 132 13.06 -3.95 -4.90
C LEU A 132 11.69 -4.62 -4.84
N VAL A 133 11.53 -5.59 -3.93
CA VAL A 133 10.28 -6.30 -3.67
C VAL A 133 9.96 -6.22 -2.18
N PRO A 134 9.28 -5.16 -1.74
CA PRO A 134 8.76 -5.08 -0.37
C PRO A 134 7.70 -6.16 -0.15
N LEU A 135 7.91 -7.01 0.85
CA LEU A 135 6.94 -8.04 1.23
C LEU A 135 5.80 -7.43 2.06
N GLN A 136 4.61 -7.99 1.92
CA GLN A 136 3.42 -7.68 2.73
C GLN A 136 3.28 -8.66 3.89
N VAL A 137 2.42 -8.32 4.86
CA VAL A 137 2.13 -9.17 6.02
C VAL A 137 1.49 -10.49 5.55
N HIS A 138 1.93 -11.62 6.09
CA HIS A 138 1.46 -12.95 5.70
C HIS A 138 -0.07 -13.14 5.79
N ASN A 139 -0.73 -12.43 6.71
CA ASN A 139 -2.18 -12.47 6.92
C ASN A 139 -2.92 -11.25 6.34
N ASP A 140 -2.25 -10.48 5.48
CA ASP A 140 -2.87 -9.39 4.77
C ASP A 140 -3.93 -9.93 3.80
N SER A 141 -5.20 -9.60 4.08
CA SER A 141 -6.32 -9.98 3.21
C SER A 141 -6.15 -9.48 1.77
N GLN A 142 -5.38 -8.42 1.54
CA GLN A 142 -5.12 -7.91 0.20
C GLN A 142 -4.38 -8.92 -0.68
N ILE A 143 -3.61 -9.85 -0.10
CA ILE A 143 -2.93 -10.90 -0.86
C ILE A 143 -3.98 -11.88 -1.40
N CYS A 144 -4.83 -12.43 -0.55
CA CYS A 144 -5.75 -13.48 -0.97
C CYS A 144 -6.99 -12.96 -1.72
N VAL A 145 -7.44 -11.73 -1.45
CA VAL A 145 -8.70 -11.17 -1.98
C VAL A 145 -8.47 -10.32 -3.23
N HIS A 146 -7.34 -9.63 -3.31
CA HIS A 146 -7.06 -8.64 -4.36
C HIS A 146 -5.81 -8.99 -5.18
N SER A 147 -5.44 -10.27 -5.23
CA SER A 147 -4.35 -10.75 -6.07
C SER A 147 -4.59 -12.21 -6.50
N PRO A 148 -3.85 -12.70 -7.51
CA PRO A 148 -3.92 -14.11 -7.93
C PRO A 148 -3.18 -15.05 -6.97
N TYR A 149 -2.56 -14.55 -5.89
CA TYR A 149 -1.74 -15.33 -4.98
C TYR A 149 -2.52 -15.78 -3.76
N ALA A 150 -2.38 -17.06 -3.40
CA ALA A 150 -2.97 -17.59 -2.16
C ALA A 150 -2.11 -17.25 -0.93
N LYS A 151 -0.78 -17.11 -1.11
CA LYS A 151 0.16 -16.80 -0.04
C LYS A 151 1.31 -15.90 -0.52
N VAL A 152 2.03 -15.28 0.42
CA VAL A 152 3.24 -14.48 0.14
C VAL A 152 4.29 -15.32 -0.58
N GLU A 153 4.42 -16.59 -0.22
CA GLU A 153 5.38 -17.52 -0.82
C GLU A 153 5.13 -17.74 -2.32
N ASP A 154 3.86 -17.78 -2.75
CA ASP A 154 3.50 -17.94 -4.16
C ASP A 154 3.92 -16.71 -4.97
N PHE A 155 3.72 -15.52 -4.40
CA PHE A 155 4.21 -14.26 -4.95
C PHE A 155 5.74 -14.26 -5.07
N ILE A 156 6.46 -14.64 -4.00
CA ILE A 156 7.93 -14.74 -4.00
C ILE A 156 8.40 -15.68 -5.12
N ARG A 157 7.83 -16.90 -5.18
CA ARG A 157 8.18 -17.91 -6.20
C ARG A 157 7.93 -17.40 -7.62
N SER A 158 6.79 -16.76 -7.86
CA SER A 158 6.43 -16.17 -9.16
C SER A 158 7.42 -15.10 -9.60
N VAL A 159 7.76 -14.16 -8.71
CA VAL A 159 8.68 -13.07 -9.00
C VAL A 159 10.09 -13.59 -9.25
N VAL A 160 10.59 -14.50 -8.40
CA VAL A 160 11.93 -15.09 -8.57
C VAL A 160 12.03 -15.86 -9.89
N LYS A 161 11.02 -16.67 -10.22
CA LYS A 161 10.99 -17.45 -11.47
C LYS A 161 11.05 -16.53 -12.70
N SER A 162 10.26 -15.45 -12.69
CA SER A 162 10.27 -14.47 -13.79
C SER A 162 11.60 -13.73 -13.88
N PHE A 163 12.13 -13.26 -12.75
CA PHE A 163 13.40 -12.53 -12.69
C PHE A 163 14.56 -13.39 -13.20
N ALA A 164 14.66 -14.64 -12.75
CA ALA A 164 15.72 -15.56 -13.17
C ALA A 164 15.76 -15.78 -14.68
N ARG A 165 14.59 -15.81 -15.34
CA ARG A 165 14.47 -16.07 -16.77
C ARG A 165 14.71 -14.83 -17.64
N TYR A 166 14.28 -13.66 -17.18
CA TYR A 166 14.12 -12.49 -18.06
C TYR A 166 14.90 -11.25 -17.65
N ALA A 167 15.40 -11.18 -16.41
CA ALA A 167 16.07 -9.99 -15.91
C ALA A 167 17.52 -9.91 -16.38
N PRO A 168 18.03 -8.69 -16.66
CA PRO A 168 19.42 -8.48 -17.05
C PRO A 168 20.41 -9.05 -16.02
N LYS A 169 21.48 -9.71 -16.50
CA LYS A 169 22.43 -10.49 -15.67
C LYS A 169 23.16 -9.64 -14.62
N GLU A 170 23.31 -8.36 -14.87
CA GLU A 170 23.96 -7.38 -14.00
C GLU A 170 23.05 -6.87 -12.86
N THR A 171 21.76 -7.22 -12.89
CA THR A 171 20.81 -6.77 -11.88
C THR A 171 20.63 -7.77 -10.74
N VAL A 172 20.30 -7.22 -9.56
CA VAL A 172 20.00 -7.96 -8.32
C VAL A 172 18.51 -7.83 -8.00
N LEU A 173 17.93 -8.88 -7.44
CA LEU A 173 16.57 -8.89 -6.89
C LEU A 173 16.65 -8.84 -5.37
N VAL A 174 16.07 -7.79 -4.78
CA VAL A 174 16.12 -7.54 -3.34
C VAL A 174 14.72 -7.64 -2.76
N PHE A 175 14.46 -8.70 -1.99
CA PHE A 175 13.27 -8.81 -1.17
C PHE A 175 13.48 -8.12 0.17
N LYS A 176 12.58 -7.20 0.51
CA LYS A 176 12.60 -6.54 1.81
C LYS A 176 11.49 -7.11 2.70
N HIS A 177 11.87 -7.70 3.84
CA HIS A 177 10.95 -8.25 4.82
C HIS A 177 10.02 -7.18 5.40
N HIS A 178 8.78 -7.59 5.70
CA HIS A 178 7.83 -6.70 6.34
C HIS A 178 8.12 -6.57 7.84
N PRO A 179 8.23 -5.36 8.41
CA PRO A 179 8.55 -5.17 9.83
C PRO A 179 7.59 -5.86 10.80
N MET A 180 6.30 -5.95 10.45
CA MET A 180 5.28 -6.62 11.27
C MET A 180 5.39 -8.14 11.23
N ASP A 181 5.96 -8.72 10.18
CA ASP A 181 6.16 -10.17 10.06
C ASP A 181 7.45 -10.65 10.69
N ARG A 182 8.36 -9.74 11.06
CA ARG A 182 9.67 -10.07 11.65
C ARG A 182 9.55 -11.07 12.81
N GLY A 183 8.49 -10.94 13.60
CA GLY A 183 8.19 -11.80 14.74
C GLY A 183 7.39 -13.06 14.44
N TYR A 184 6.87 -13.26 13.23
CA TYR A 184 5.90 -14.32 12.88
C TYR A 184 6.44 -15.28 11.82
N TYR A 185 6.92 -14.73 10.70
CA TYR A 185 7.38 -15.48 9.54
C TYR A 185 8.83 -15.17 9.21
N ASP A 186 9.51 -16.13 8.60
CA ASP A 186 10.88 -16.03 8.12
C ASP A 186 11.00 -16.76 6.80
N TYR A 187 11.26 -16.01 5.74
CA TYR A 187 11.37 -16.55 4.38
C TYR A 187 12.79 -16.97 4.01
N SER A 188 13.76 -16.93 4.94
CA SER A 188 15.18 -17.24 4.66
C SER A 188 15.36 -18.62 4.01
N ARG A 189 14.66 -19.64 4.50
CA ARG A 189 14.72 -21.00 3.93
C ARG A 189 14.21 -21.04 2.49
N LEU A 190 13.05 -20.40 2.24
CA LEU A 190 12.49 -20.30 0.89
C LEU A 190 13.44 -19.56 -0.05
N MET A 191 14.05 -18.47 0.41
CA MET A 191 15.01 -17.70 -0.38
C MET A 191 16.25 -18.52 -0.73
N GLU A 192 16.75 -19.36 0.17
CA GLU A 192 17.87 -20.27 -0.11
C GLU A 192 17.50 -21.34 -1.14
N GLU A 193 16.36 -22.01 -0.96
CA GLU A 193 15.83 -22.99 -1.91
C GLU A 193 15.69 -22.39 -3.32
N LEU A 194 15.16 -21.16 -3.39
CA LEU A 194 14.99 -20.42 -4.64
C LEU A 194 16.32 -19.96 -5.25
N ARG A 195 17.29 -19.56 -4.42
CA ARG A 195 18.63 -19.15 -4.87
C ARG A 195 19.33 -20.30 -5.59
N HIS A 196 19.24 -21.52 -5.06
CA HIS A 196 19.82 -22.71 -5.67
C HIS A 196 19.05 -23.15 -6.92
N SER A 197 17.73 -23.35 -6.81
CA SER A 197 16.91 -23.87 -7.92
C SER A 197 16.85 -22.93 -9.13
N SER A 198 16.89 -21.61 -8.90
CA SER A 198 16.84 -20.60 -9.97
C SER A 198 18.21 -20.13 -10.46
N LYS A 199 19.31 -20.71 -9.93
CA LYS A 199 20.71 -20.36 -10.26
C LYS A 199 21.02 -18.86 -10.12
N LEU A 200 20.34 -18.15 -9.22
CA LEU A 200 20.51 -16.72 -9.02
C LEU A 200 21.72 -16.37 -8.15
N LYS A 201 22.18 -17.30 -7.29
CA LYS A 201 23.33 -17.11 -6.38
C LYS A 201 23.29 -15.72 -5.71
N ASP A 202 24.31 -14.90 -5.94
CA ASP A 202 24.49 -13.57 -5.32
C ASP A 202 23.55 -12.49 -5.88
N ARG A 203 22.64 -12.83 -6.81
CA ARG A 203 21.63 -11.92 -7.36
C ARG A 203 20.30 -11.96 -6.62
N LEU A 204 20.12 -12.83 -5.62
CA LEU A 204 18.89 -12.91 -4.82
C LEU A 204 19.17 -12.56 -3.35
N TRP A 205 18.72 -11.37 -2.96
CA TRP A 205 18.95 -10.80 -1.63
C TRP A 205 17.65 -10.76 -0.85
N TYR A 206 17.74 -11.09 0.44
CA TYR A 206 16.64 -11.00 1.37
C TYR A 206 17.12 -10.22 2.60
N VAL A 207 16.49 -9.06 2.82
CA VAL A 207 16.93 -8.05 3.78
C VAL A 207 15.78 -7.64 4.69
N HIS A 208 16.06 -7.19 5.91
CA HIS A 208 15.03 -7.00 6.93
C HIS A 208 14.85 -5.53 7.31
N ASP A 209 15.86 -4.94 7.93
CA ASP A 209 15.69 -3.71 8.73
C ASP A 209 16.30 -2.46 8.09
N LEU A 210 16.31 -2.41 6.76
CA LEU A 210 16.78 -1.26 5.98
C LEU A 210 15.70 -0.19 5.79
N HIS A 211 16.13 1.06 5.64
CA HIS A 211 15.27 2.23 5.47
C HIS A 211 14.62 2.25 4.07
N LEU A 212 13.32 1.95 4.01
CA LEU A 212 12.57 1.76 2.76
C LEU A 212 12.62 2.98 1.81
N PRO A 213 12.36 4.23 2.24
CA PRO A 213 12.43 5.38 1.35
C PRO A 213 13.80 5.57 0.71
N THR A 214 14.88 5.28 1.45
CA THR A 214 16.24 5.32 0.91
C THR A 214 16.42 4.25 -0.16
N LEU A 215 15.97 3.02 0.07
CA LEU A 215 16.04 1.97 -0.96
C LEU A 215 15.24 2.33 -2.21
N LEU A 216 14.02 2.85 -2.06
CA LEU A 216 13.18 3.21 -3.20
C LEU A 216 13.90 4.19 -4.15
N LYS A 217 14.54 5.24 -3.62
CA LYS A 217 15.28 6.23 -4.43
C LYS A 217 16.41 5.64 -5.28
N HIS A 218 17.00 4.53 -4.84
CA HIS A 218 18.11 3.86 -5.50
C HIS A 218 17.68 2.60 -6.27
N ALA A 219 16.40 2.24 -6.26
CA ALA A 219 15.93 1.08 -7.00
C ALA A 219 15.86 1.36 -8.52
N ARG A 220 16.09 0.33 -9.33
CA ARG A 220 15.84 0.35 -10.78
C ARG A 220 14.35 0.23 -11.10
N GLY A 221 13.61 -0.44 -10.23
CA GLY A 221 12.18 -0.65 -10.32
C GLY A 221 11.68 -1.40 -9.09
N VAL A 222 10.38 -1.29 -8.83
CA VAL A 222 9.72 -1.86 -7.65
C VAL A 222 8.62 -2.82 -8.11
N VAL A 223 8.53 -4.00 -7.47
CA VAL A 223 7.46 -4.97 -7.73
C VAL A 223 6.67 -5.19 -6.44
N LEU A 224 5.35 -5.11 -6.54
CA LEU A 224 4.43 -5.20 -5.42
C LEU A 224 3.23 -6.06 -5.80
N VAL A 225 2.52 -6.59 -4.80
CA VAL A 225 1.18 -7.12 -5.02
C VAL A 225 0.21 -5.95 -5.12
N ASN A 226 -0.04 -5.24 -4.02
CA ASN A 226 -0.96 -4.10 -3.96
C ASN A 226 -0.67 -3.13 -2.80
N SER A 227 0.46 -3.29 -2.12
CA SER A 227 0.90 -2.45 -1.01
C SER A 227 0.86 -0.94 -1.30
N THR A 228 0.48 -0.13 -0.31
CA THR A 228 0.57 1.33 -0.36
C THR A 228 2.01 1.86 -0.48
N VAL A 229 3.03 1.00 -0.27
CA VAL A 229 4.42 1.31 -0.62
C VAL A 229 4.58 1.75 -2.08
N GLY A 230 3.70 1.29 -2.98
CA GLY A 230 3.66 1.76 -4.36
C GLY A 230 3.48 3.27 -4.47
N MET A 231 2.67 3.90 -3.61
CA MET A 231 2.53 5.35 -3.57
C MET A 231 3.84 6.07 -3.24
N SER A 232 4.67 5.47 -2.40
CA SER A 232 6.01 6.00 -2.06
C SER A 232 7.01 5.78 -3.20
N ALA A 233 6.93 4.66 -3.91
CA ALA A 233 7.74 4.42 -5.10
C ALA A 233 7.41 5.43 -6.21
N LEU A 234 6.11 5.65 -6.47
CA LEU A 234 5.62 6.62 -7.45
C LEU A 234 5.98 8.05 -7.08
N HIS A 235 5.96 8.40 -5.78
CA HIS A 235 6.43 9.70 -5.29
C HIS A 235 7.89 9.98 -5.69
N HIS A 236 8.73 8.95 -5.65
CA HIS A 236 10.13 9.02 -6.08
C HIS A 236 10.32 8.77 -7.59
N ARG A 237 9.24 8.72 -8.36
CA ARG A 237 9.21 8.44 -9.81
C ARG A 237 9.88 7.13 -10.18
N ILE A 238 9.77 6.13 -9.31
CA ILE A 238 10.38 4.82 -9.52
C ILE A 238 9.40 3.94 -10.30
N PRO A 239 9.83 3.35 -11.43
CA PRO A 239 9.04 2.40 -12.20
C PRO A 239 8.48 1.30 -11.30
N THR A 240 7.16 1.17 -11.25
CA THR A 240 6.48 0.25 -10.33
C THR A 240 5.61 -0.73 -11.09
N LYS A 241 5.77 -2.02 -10.82
CA LYS A 241 4.93 -3.10 -11.33
C LYS A 241 4.04 -3.66 -10.22
N VAL A 242 2.74 -3.60 -10.46
CA VAL A 242 1.70 -4.16 -9.58
C VAL A 242 1.27 -5.51 -10.13
N LEU A 243 1.20 -6.53 -9.27
CA LEU A 243 0.77 -7.91 -9.61
C LEU A 243 -0.60 -8.28 -9.02
N GLY A 244 -1.20 -7.42 -8.20
CA GLY A 244 -2.59 -7.49 -7.75
C GLY A 244 -3.40 -6.27 -8.19
N THR A 245 -4.48 -6.00 -7.48
CA THR A 245 -5.33 -4.81 -7.71
C THR A 245 -4.95 -3.70 -6.75
N ALA A 246 -4.52 -2.56 -7.28
CA ALA A 246 -4.23 -1.35 -6.50
C ALA A 246 -4.87 -0.12 -7.14
N ILE A 247 -5.28 0.86 -6.32
CA ILE A 247 -5.98 2.08 -6.77
C ILE A 247 -5.12 2.97 -7.70
N TYR A 248 -3.81 2.82 -7.63
CA TYR A 248 -2.84 3.59 -8.42
C TYR A 248 -2.36 2.82 -9.67
N ASP A 249 -2.86 1.60 -9.90
CA ASP A 249 -2.45 0.72 -11.00
C ASP A 249 -3.09 1.14 -12.34
N MET A 250 -2.60 2.26 -12.88
CA MET A 250 -3.05 2.84 -14.15
C MET A 250 -1.88 3.21 -15.06
N GLN A 251 -2.17 3.39 -16.35
CA GLN A 251 -1.21 3.84 -17.36
C GLN A 251 -0.60 5.19 -16.95
N GLY A 252 0.70 5.40 -17.20
CA GLY A 252 1.41 6.62 -16.79
C GLY A 252 1.97 6.55 -15.37
N LEU A 253 1.22 6.00 -14.39
CA LEU A 253 1.74 5.78 -13.04
C LEU A 253 2.54 4.49 -12.93
N THR A 254 1.95 3.36 -13.35
CA THR A 254 2.51 2.03 -13.16
C THR A 254 2.80 1.34 -14.48
N PHE A 255 3.74 0.41 -14.48
CA PHE A 255 4.09 -0.36 -15.66
C PHE A 255 3.00 -1.40 -15.96
N ARG A 256 2.20 -1.16 -17.00
CA ARG A 256 1.04 -2.01 -17.37
C ARG A 256 1.40 -3.29 -18.12
N GLY A 257 2.60 -3.36 -18.72
CA GLY A 257 3.06 -4.57 -19.43
C GLY A 257 3.34 -5.75 -18.51
N SER A 258 3.79 -6.89 -19.05
CA SER A 258 4.06 -8.09 -18.26
C SER A 258 5.25 -7.90 -17.31
N LEU A 259 5.33 -8.74 -16.27
CA LEU A 259 6.49 -8.77 -15.38
C LEU A 259 7.78 -9.08 -16.16
N GLU A 260 7.68 -9.90 -17.20
CA GLU A 260 8.82 -10.29 -18.04
C GLU A 260 9.42 -9.10 -18.79
N THR A 261 8.58 -8.23 -19.34
CA THR A 261 9.02 -7.02 -20.04
C THR A 261 9.50 -5.94 -19.07
N PHE A 262 8.88 -5.87 -17.88
CA PHE A 262 9.26 -4.92 -16.83
C PHE A 262 10.74 -5.02 -16.47
N TRP A 263 11.29 -6.22 -16.30
CA TRP A 263 12.71 -6.39 -15.94
C TRP A 263 13.69 -5.74 -16.92
N ARG A 264 13.32 -5.69 -18.20
CA ARG A 264 14.16 -5.13 -19.26
C ARG A 264 13.91 -3.63 -19.43
N GLN A 265 12.65 -3.21 -19.36
CA GLN A 265 12.22 -1.88 -19.75
C GLN A 265 12.08 -0.89 -18.59
N ALA A 266 12.02 -1.36 -17.33
CA ALA A 266 11.78 -0.52 -16.17
C ALA A 266 12.67 0.73 -16.13
N ARG A 267 13.97 0.57 -16.41
CA ARG A 267 14.95 1.68 -16.38
C ARG A 267 14.55 2.89 -17.24
N HIS A 268 13.79 2.66 -18.31
CA HIS A 268 13.39 3.69 -19.27
C HIS A 268 11.91 4.05 -19.16
N TYR A 269 11.16 3.45 -18.23
CA TYR A 269 9.75 3.74 -18.07
C TYR A 269 9.54 5.11 -17.41
N PRO A 270 8.92 6.08 -18.09
CA PRO A 270 8.70 7.42 -17.53
C PRO A 270 7.46 7.39 -16.63
N VAL A 271 7.65 7.43 -15.32
CA VAL A 271 6.54 7.65 -14.38
C VAL A 271 6.08 9.10 -14.53
N ASP A 272 4.81 9.27 -14.89
CA ASP A 272 4.21 10.58 -15.11
C ASP A 272 4.03 11.32 -13.76
N GLY A 273 4.88 12.33 -13.56
CA GLY A 273 4.89 13.12 -12.32
C GLY A 273 3.71 14.07 -12.19
N GLU A 274 3.15 14.56 -13.29
CA GLU A 274 1.97 15.43 -13.29
C GLU A 274 0.74 14.61 -12.92
N LEU A 275 0.54 13.47 -13.58
CA LEU A 275 -0.52 12.53 -13.26
C LEU A 275 -0.44 12.09 -11.79
N TYR A 276 0.76 11.80 -11.28
CA TYR A 276 0.94 11.42 -9.88
C TYR A 276 0.46 12.50 -8.93
N GLU A 277 0.81 13.77 -9.19
CA GLU A 277 0.42 14.87 -8.33
C GLU A 277 -1.09 15.14 -8.41
N CYS A 278 -1.69 15.11 -9.61
CA CYS A 278 -3.15 15.18 -9.75
C CYS A 278 -3.86 14.06 -9.00
N PHE A 279 -3.39 12.81 -9.15
CA PHE A 279 -3.93 11.66 -8.45
C PHE A 279 -3.80 11.81 -6.93
N ARG A 280 -2.62 12.20 -6.44
CA ARG A 280 -2.35 12.42 -5.02
C ARG A 280 -3.26 13.51 -4.44
N ARG A 281 -3.40 14.65 -5.12
CA ARG A 281 -4.31 15.73 -4.70
C ARG A 281 -5.76 15.25 -4.66
N TYR A 282 -6.18 14.49 -5.66
CA TYR A 282 -7.53 13.91 -5.68
C TYR A 282 -7.75 12.98 -4.49
N LEU A 283 -6.81 12.08 -4.19
CA LEU A 283 -6.89 11.21 -3.01
C LEU A 283 -7.01 12.04 -1.74
N ILE A 284 -6.12 13.03 -1.57
CA ILE A 284 -6.15 13.92 -0.41
C ILE A 284 -7.54 14.53 -0.31
N ALA A 285 -8.08 15.10 -1.38
CA ALA A 285 -9.34 15.82 -1.42
C ALA A 285 -10.59 14.95 -1.16
N HIS A 286 -10.61 13.68 -1.57
CA HIS A 286 -11.84 12.88 -1.54
C HIS A 286 -11.85 11.75 -0.52
N THR A 287 -10.67 11.25 -0.13
CA THR A 287 -10.58 10.01 0.65
C THR A 287 -9.74 10.13 1.92
N GLN A 288 -8.83 11.11 1.98
CA GLN A 288 -7.88 11.19 3.07
C GLN A 288 -8.28 12.24 4.11
N ILE A 289 -8.28 11.83 5.37
CA ILE A 289 -8.48 12.66 6.55
C ILE A 289 -7.15 12.74 7.28
N ASN A 290 -6.63 13.96 7.51
CA ASN A 290 -5.32 14.12 8.13
C ASN A 290 -5.39 13.73 9.62
N GLY A 291 -4.58 12.75 10.03
CA GLY A 291 -4.59 12.18 11.37
C GLY A 291 -4.14 10.72 11.41
N SER A 292 -4.40 10.06 12.55
CA SER A 292 -3.99 8.68 12.83
C SER A 292 -4.96 8.02 13.80
N PHE A 293 -5.14 6.70 13.68
CA PHE A 293 -5.90 5.92 14.67
C PHE A 293 -5.20 5.82 16.04
N TYR A 294 -3.89 6.06 16.09
CA TYR A 294 -3.08 5.75 17.27
C TYR A 294 -2.69 6.98 18.08
N LYS A 295 -2.59 8.14 17.42
CA LYS A 295 -2.17 9.39 18.02
C LYS A 295 -3.10 10.52 17.57
N ARG A 296 -3.65 11.27 18.54
CA ARG A 296 -4.43 12.49 18.27
C ARG A 296 -3.51 13.59 17.76
N LEU A 297 -3.96 14.29 16.72
CA LEU A 297 -3.43 15.60 16.39
C LEU A 297 -3.99 16.65 17.36
N ASP A 298 -3.17 17.66 17.65
CA ASP A 298 -3.61 18.83 18.39
C ASP A 298 -4.31 19.80 17.44
N VAL A 299 -5.60 19.54 17.21
CA VAL A 299 -6.45 20.35 16.32
C VAL A 299 -7.56 20.94 17.16
N THR A 300 -7.60 22.27 17.26
CA THR A 300 -8.67 23.01 17.95
C THR A 300 -10.02 22.53 17.42
N SER A 301 -10.98 22.26 18.31
CA SER A 301 -12.34 21.77 18.02
C SER A 301 -12.50 20.32 17.49
N SER A 302 -11.43 19.50 17.41
CA SER A 302 -11.58 18.07 17.06
C SER A 302 -11.51 17.14 18.27
N HIS A 303 -12.64 16.53 18.64
CA HIS A 303 -12.68 15.49 19.67
C HIS A 303 -12.02 14.17 19.25
N THR A 304 -11.95 13.92 17.94
CA THR A 304 -11.32 12.69 17.41
C THR A 304 -9.81 12.82 17.28
N GLY A 305 -9.27 14.04 17.26
CA GLY A 305 -7.87 14.29 16.89
C GLY A 305 -7.58 14.05 15.41
N LEU A 306 -8.61 13.90 14.58
CA LEU A 306 -8.54 13.95 13.12
C LEU A 306 -8.89 15.35 12.64
N ARG A 307 -8.19 15.84 11.61
CA ARG A 307 -8.54 17.08 10.92
C ARG A 307 -9.58 16.78 9.84
N TRP A 308 -10.85 16.83 10.24
CA TRP A 308 -11.98 16.71 9.33
C TRP A 308 -12.04 17.92 8.39
N LYS A 309 -12.47 17.68 7.16
CA LYS A 309 -12.74 18.76 6.22
C LYS A 309 -14.09 19.37 6.53
N LYS A 310 -14.20 20.67 6.31
CA LYS A 310 -15.52 21.31 6.36
C LYS A 310 -16.33 20.84 5.15
N SER A 311 -17.62 20.59 5.34
CA SER A 311 -18.54 20.12 4.29
C SER A 311 -18.58 21.00 3.04
N GLN A 312 -18.26 22.29 3.16
CA GLN A 312 -18.13 23.22 2.03
C GLN A 312 -16.88 22.99 1.16
N GLU A 313 -15.76 22.55 1.75
CA GLU A 313 -14.50 22.27 1.03
C GLU A 313 -14.58 21.01 0.17
N ILE A 314 -15.51 20.10 0.49
CA ILE A 314 -15.78 18.88 -0.29
C ILE A 314 -16.59 19.22 -1.53
N ARG A 315 -17.56 20.15 -1.42
CA ARG A 315 -18.40 20.59 -2.55
C ARG A 315 -17.65 21.47 -3.55
N SER A 316 -16.71 22.30 -3.10
CA SER A 316 -15.88 23.13 -3.99
C SER A 316 -14.78 22.35 -4.74
N ALA A 317 -14.53 21.10 -4.35
CA ALA A 317 -13.59 20.19 -5.01
C ALA A 317 -14.23 19.38 -6.14
N GLU A 318 -15.57 19.34 -6.20
CA GLU A 318 -16.30 18.79 -7.35
C GLU A 318 -16.45 19.92 -8.38
N PRO A 319 -15.92 19.78 -9.62
CA PRO A 319 -16.36 20.67 -10.69
C PRO A 319 -17.88 20.50 -10.84
N GLU A 320 -18.61 21.60 -11.00
CA GLU A 320 -20.06 21.61 -11.28
C GLU A 320 -20.35 20.79 -12.54
N THR A 321 -20.47 19.47 -12.40
CA THR A 321 -21.01 18.59 -13.43
C THR A 321 -22.33 18.06 -12.90
N ARG A 322 -23.33 18.94 -12.82
CA ARG A 322 -24.73 18.55 -12.67
C ARG A 322 -25.61 18.82 -13.89
N ASP A 323 -25.14 19.55 -14.90
CA ASP A 323 -25.96 19.87 -16.08
C ASP A 323 -25.60 19.08 -17.36
N GLY A 324 -24.66 18.13 -17.30
CA GLY A 324 -24.16 17.42 -18.48
C GLY A 324 -24.76 16.03 -18.75
N LEU A 325 -25.57 15.47 -17.85
CA LEU A 325 -26.05 14.08 -17.96
C LEU A 325 -27.49 13.97 -18.47
N GLU A 326 -28.28 15.06 -18.49
CA GLU A 326 -29.61 15.06 -19.10
C GLU A 326 -29.60 15.37 -20.61
N SER A 327 -28.53 15.95 -21.16
CA SER A 327 -28.44 16.27 -22.60
C SER A 327 -27.97 15.10 -23.48
N VAL A 328 -27.30 14.10 -22.90
CA VAL A 328 -26.78 12.93 -23.65
C VAL A 328 -27.85 11.84 -23.81
N GLN A 329 -28.86 11.78 -22.94
CA GLN A 329 -29.99 10.85 -23.10
C GLN A 329 -31.01 11.30 -24.14
N ASN A 330 -31.17 12.61 -24.37
CA ASN A 330 -32.09 13.13 -25.39
C ASN A 330 -31.50 13.16 -26.82
N SER A 331 -30.18 12.98 -26.96
CA SER A 331 -29.50 12.96 -28.27
C SER A 331 -29.48 11.58 -28.92
N CYS A 332 -29.67 10.50 -28.15
CA CYS A 332 -29.69 9.12 -28.67
C CYS A 332 -31.10 8.61 -29.04
N GLN A 333 -32.17 9.37 -28.80
CA GLN A 333 -33.53 9.01 -29.22
C GLN A 333 -33.99 9.70 -30.53
N ALA A 334 -33.18 10.61 -31.09
CA ALA A 334 -33.54 11.36 -32.31
C ALA A 334 -32.91 10.80 -33.61
N LEU A 335 -32.16 9.69 -33.55
CA LEU A 335 -31.45 9.12 -34.70
C LEU A 335 -32.01 7.77 -35.20
N ASP A 336 -33.08 7.25 -34.59
CA ASP A 336 -33.75 6.00 -34.99
C ASP A 336 -35.06 6.21 -35.78
N LEU A 337 -35.24 7.36 -36.44
CA LEU A 337 -36.43 7.65 -37.27
C LEU A 337 -36.16 8.04 -38.72
N LEU A 338 -34.94 7.88 -39.22
CA LEU A 338 -34.62 8.05 -40.65
C LEU A 338 -33.59 7.03 -41.12
N THR A 339 -34.03 5.77 -41.30
CA THR A 339 -33.70 4.88 -42.43
C THR A 339 -34.56 3.64 -42.37
#